data_AF-A0A5K1G0W1-F1
#
_entry.id   AF-A0A5K1G0W1-F1
#
_cell.length_a   1.000
_cell.length_b   1.000
_cell.length_c   1.000
_cell.angle_alpha   90.00
_cell.angle_beta   90.00
_cell.angle_gamma   90.00
#
_symmetry.space_group_name_H-M   'P 1'
#
loop_
_entity.id
_entity.type
_entity.pdbx_description
1 polymer ?
#
loop_
_entity_poly.entity_id
_entity_poly.type
_entity_poly.pdbx_seq_one_letter_code
_entity_poly.pdbx_strand_id
1 'polypeptide(L)' 'IAFTGSTTTGKIVLELAARSNIKNVTLELGGKSPFIICEDADVDEAVELAHRALFFNQ' A
#
# COMPACT_ATOMS: atom_id res chain seq x y z
N ILE A 1 -15.57 -9.08 5.19
CA ILE A 1 -14.49 -8.52 6.03
C ILE A 1 -13.71 -7.54 5.16
N ALA A 2 -13.49 -6.32 5.63
CA ALA A 2 -12.49 -5.43 5.06
C ALA A 2 -11.30 -5.42 6.02
N PHE A 3 -10.10 -5.72 5.52
CA PHE A 3 -8.87 -5.78 6.31
C PHE A 3 -7.80 -4.89 5.68
N THR A 4 -7.14 -4.10 6.51
CA THR A 4 -5.97 -3.29 6.12
C THR A 4 -4.77 -3.72 6.94
N GLY A 5 -3.64 -4.03 6.29
CA GLY A 5 -2.44 -4.46 7.00
C GLY A 5 -1.37 -5.11 6.12
N SER A 6 -0.57 -6.00 6.70
CA SER A 6 0.53 -6.64 5.97
C SER A 6 0.04 -7.70 4.98
N THR A 7 0.77 -7.89 3.88
CA THR A 7 0.49 -8.96 2.90
C THR A 7 0.52 -10.35 3.52
N THR A 8 1.45 -10.59 4.46
CA THR A 8 1.55 -11.86 5.19
C THR A 8 0.29 -12.15 5.99
N THR A 9 -0.20 -11.17 6.76
CA THR A 9 -1.43 -11.33 7.55
C THR A 9 -2.66 -11.42 6.66
N GLY A 10 -2.72 -10.65 5.56
CA GLY A 10 -3.83 -10.70 4.60
C GLY A 10 -4.08 -12.10 4.02
N LYS A 11 -3.00 -12.85 3.73
CA LYS A 11 -3.11 -14.26 3.30
C LYS A 11 -3.79 -15.13 4.35
N ILE A 12 -3.43 -14.96 5.63
CA ILE A 12 -4.03 -15.70 6.74
C ILE A 12 -5.52 -15.36 6.88
N VAL A 13 -5.87 -14.07 6.79
CA VAL A 13 -7.26 -13.60 6.86
C VAL A 13 -8.09 -14.25 5.75
N LEU A 14 -7.57 -14.28 4.53
CA LEU A 14 -8.26 -14.90 3.39
C LEU A 14 -8.45 -16.41 3.58
N GLU A 15 -7.41 -17.12 4.04
CA GLU A 15 -7.47 -18.57 4.32
C GLU A 15 -8.52 -18.90 5.39
N LEU A 16 -8.56 -18.13 6.48
CA LEU A 16 -9.54 -18.32 7.54
C LEU A 16 -10.97 -18.03 7.07
N ALA A 17 -11.16 -17.02 6.22
CA ALA A 17 -12.47 -16.73 5.65
C ALA A 17 -12.98 -17.87 4.77
N ALA A 18 -12.11 -18.44 3.92
CA ALA A 18 -12.43 -19.58 3.06
C ALA A 18 -12.77 -20.85 3.87
N ARG A 19 -12.03 -21.14 4.94
CA ARG A 19 -12.25 -22.33 5.78
C ARG A 19 -13.46 -22.24 6.71
N SER A 20 -13.86 -21.03 7.09
CA SER A 20 -14.97 -20.84 8.03
C SER A 20 -16.31 -20.84 7.31
N ASN A 21 -16.65 -19.74 6.66
CA ASN A 21 -17.99 -19.53 6.12
C ASN A 21 -18.02 -18.83 4.76
N ILE A 22 -16.87 -18.76 4.06
CA ILE A 22 -16.75 -18.21 2.71
C ILE A 22 -17.30 -16.77 2.64
N LYS A 23 -17.09 -15.99 3.70
CA LYS A 23 -17.44 -14.57 3.71
C LYS A 23 -16.56 -13.79 2.74
N ASN A 24 -17.16 -12.83 2.04
CA ASN A 24 -16.42 -11.92 1.15
C ASN A 24 -15.32 -11.17 1.91
N VAL A 25 -14.14 -11.08 1.32
CA VAL A 25 -12.96 -10.42 1.89
C VAL A 25 -12.43 -9.36 0.93
N THR A 26 -12.17 -8.16 1.45
CA THR A 26 -11.38 -7.10 0.80
C THR A 26 -10.09 -6.90 1.59
N LEU A 27 -8.96 -6.80 0.89
CA LEU A 27 -7.63 -6.70 1.47
C LEU A 27 -6.92 -5.45 0.94
N GLU A 28 -6.65 -4.49 1.82
CA GLU A 28 -5.82 -3.32 1.54
C GLU A 28 -4.43 -3.53 2.17
N LEU A 29 -3.45 -3.83 1.34
CA LEU A 29 -2.17 -4.37 1.79
C LEU A 29 -1.04 -3.36 1.66
N GLY A 30 0.14 -3.73 2.14
CA GLY A 30 1.36 -2.93 1.95
C GLY A 30 1.78 -2.84 0.48
N GLY A 31 2.76 -1.97 0.21
CA GLY A 31 3.32 -1.77 -1.12
C GLY A 31 4.74 -1.23 -1.08
N LYS A 32 5.44 -1.29 -2.22
CA LYS A 32 6.71 -0.60 -2.46
C LYS A 32 6.48 0.41 -3.57
N SER A 33 5.77 1.48 -3.23
CA SER A 33 5.30 2.48 -4.19
C SER A 33 6.48 3.24 -4.80
N PRO A 34 6.69 3.18 -6.13
CA PRO A 34 7.75 3.93 -6.81
C PRO A 34 7.37 5.41 -6.97
N PHE A 35 8.39 6.25 -7.13
CA PHE A 35 8.26 7.66 -7.50
C PHE A 35 9.22 7.92 -8.66
N ILE A 36 8.70 8.35 -9.82
CA ILE A 36 9.47 8.50 -11.08
C ILE A 36 9.43 9.98 -11.47
N ILE A 37 10.61 10.54 -11.78
CA ILE A 37 10.77 11.92 -12.23
C ILE A 37 11.21 11.89 -13.70
N CYS A 38 10.46 12.58 -14.56
CA CYS A 38 10.75 12.70 -15.99
C CYS A 38 11.61 13.94 -16.27
N GLU A 39 12.22 14.00 -17.47
CA GLU A 39 13.14 15.08 -17.86
C GLU A 39 12.50 16.48 -17.86
N ASP A 40 11.19 16.56 -18.09
CA ASP A 40 10.41 17.79 -18.15
C ASP A 40 9.83 18.24 -16.80
N ALA A 41 10.13 17.53 -15.72
CA ALA A 41 9.65 17.88 -14.40
C ALA A 41 10.35 19.14 -13.83
N ASP A 42 9.58 19.99 -13.16
CA ASP A 42 10.14 21.01 -12.28
C ASP A 42 10.89 20.31 -11.13
N VAL A 43 12.20 20.52 -11.08
CA VAL A 43 13.09 19.83 -10.14
C VAL A 43 12.83 20.27 -8.70
N ASP A 44 12.55 21.55 -8.47
CA ASP A 44 12.33 22.07 -7.12
C ASP A 44 11.02 21.51 -6.55
N GLU A 45 9.95 21.45 -7.37
CA GLU A 45 8.70 20.81 -6.97
C GLU A 45 8.87 19.31 -6.73
N ALA A 46 9.60 18.62 -7.62
CA ALA A 46 9.81 17.17 -7.52
C ALA A 46 10.53 16.77 -6.23
N VAL A 47 11.51 17.57 -5.79
CA VAL A 47 12.24 17.34 -4.54
C VAL A 47 11.31 17.42 -3.33
N GLU A 48 10.52 18.49 -3.21
CA GLU A 48 9.59 18.68 -2.10
C GLU A 48 8.53 17.56 -2.05
N LEU A 49 7.99 17.18 -3.21
CA LEU A 49 7.03 16.08 -3.32
C LEU A 49 7.64 14.75 -2.93
N ALA A 50 8.85 14.43 -3.40
CA ALA A 50 9.52 13.17 -3.09
C ALA A 50 9.85 13.05 -1.59
N HIS A 51 10.34 14.13 -0.98
CA HIS A 51 10.62 14.17 0.46
C HIS A 51 9.35 13.89 1.28
N ARG A 52 8.25 14.60 0.97
CA ARG A 52 6.97 14.38 1.65
C ARG A 52 6.43 12.97 1.41
N ALA A 53 6.45 12.48 0.17
CA ALA A 53 5.89 11.18 -0.18
C ALA A 53 6.57 10.02 0.55
N LEU A 54 7.88 10.14 0.85
CA LEU A 54 8.65 9.10 1.51
C LEU A 54 8.66 9.21 3.04
N PHE A 55 8.74 10.43 3.57
CA PHE A 55 8.99 10.65 5.01
C PHE A 55 7.76 11.13 5.79
N PHE A 56 6.59 11.17 5.15
CA PHE A 56 5.34 11.44 5.84
C PHE A 56 5.00 10.30 6.83
N ASN A 57 4.63 10.67 8.07
CA ASN A 57 4.17 9.78 9.13
C ASN A 57 5.20 8.73 9.60
N GLN A 58 6.29 9.23 10.22
CA GLN A 58 7.33 8.43 10.87
C GLN A 58 6.88 7.83 12.21
#